data_AF-A0A1I7TPH6-F1
#
_entry.id   AF-A0A1I7TPH6-F1
#
_cell.length_a   1.000
_cell.length_b   1.000
_cell.length_c   1.000
_cell.angle_alpha   90.00
_cell.angle_beta   90.00
_cell.angle_gamma   90.00
#
_symmetry.space_group_name_H-M   'P 1'
#
loop_
_entity.id
_entity.type
_entity.pdbx_description
1 polymer ?
#
loop_
_entity_poly.entity_id
_entity_poly.type
_entity_poly.pdbx_seq_one_letter_code
_entity_poly.pdbx_strand_id
1 'polypeptide(L)'
;MGSDDEQQNDENPMISRHRKEKKELRAKILGLKKSAKSGNKQKQKETNQECEKLEKELEERHRQELLQAAQPSSEATPLSTEAPEEPKEPVEPSGEAGGSEDQTEEEPATSSSKFYKNFKISGKNAKKQAKKKEQEEKMKAAVAADKEAARRTDTEKHAEKAAIKAMLTEDRLKMCEIPADGDCMYNAIVHQLQEENIEISVRKLRKHCAAFMREHPDDFRGFIADTDVGEVGADTTHHWETYLQGVERCAEVGGVWGGELELKAVSMMYEKTIV
;
A
#
# COMPACT_ATOMS: atom_id res chain seq x y z
N MET A 1 3.55 -0.12 -28.66
CA MET A 1 3.60 1.33 -28.42
C MET A 1 3.23 1.52 -26.96
N GLY A 2 4.05 1.97 -26.04
CA GLY A 2 5.42 2.49 -25.96
C GLY A 2 5.54 2.79 -24.45
N SER A 3 6.47 2.15 -23.75
CA SER A 3 7.71 2.79 -23.29
C SER A 3 7.44 4.02 -22.42
N ASP A 4 7.71 3.86 -21.12
CA ASP A 4 8.31 4.83 -20.20
C ASP A 4 8.49 4.07 -18.87
N ASP A 5 9.57 4.16 -18.10
CA ASP A 5 10.61 5.18 -18.09
C ASP A 5 11.86 4.58 -17.42
N GLU A 6 13.03 4.98 -17.92
CA GLU A 6 14.30 4.85 -17.24
C GLU A 6 14.33 5.83 -16.06
N GLN A 7 14.60 5.36 -14.84
CA GLN A 7 15.25 6.21 -13.84
C GLN A 7 15.97 5.39 -12.76
N GLN A 8 17.27 5.68 -12.67
CA GLN A 8 18.21 5.37 -11.60
C GLN A 8 18.62 3.89 -11.46
N ASN A 9 19.62 3.51 -12.27
CA ASN A 9 20.28 2.22 -12.18
C ASN A 9 21.80 2.38 -12.03
N ASP A 10 22.23 3.00 -10.92
CA ASP A 10 23.42 2.49 -10.20
C ASP A 10 22.99 1.26 -9.38
N GLU A 11 22.28 0.31 -10.02
CA GLU A 11 21.94 -0.95 -9.36
C GLU A 11 23.22 -1.73 -9.21
N ASN A 12 23.61 -1.96 -7.96
CA ASN A 12 24.47 -3.05 -7.58
C ASN A 12 24.16 -4.26 -8.48
N PRO A 13 25.10 -4.77 -9.30
CA PRO A 13 24.85 -5.80 -10.30
C PRO A 13 24.20 -7.07 -9.70
N MET A 14 24.36 -7.28 -8.39
CA MET A 14 23.69 -8.31 -7.61
C MET A 14 22.16 -8.12 -7.55
N ILE A 15 21.66 -6.90 -7.32
CA ILE A 15 20.21 -6.60 -7.25
C ILE A 15 19.55 -6.85 -8.61
N SER A 16 20.21 -6.43 -9.71
CA SER A 16 19.73 -6.68 -11.06
C SER A 16 19.66 -8.19 -11.36
N ARG A 17 20.65 -8.96 -10.90
CA ARG A 17 20.64 -10.43 -10.99
C ARG A 17 19.49 -11.04 -10.16
N HIS A 18 19.28 -10.60 -8.93
CA HIS A 18 18.18 -11.07 -8.07
C HIS A 18 16.81 -10.84 -8.71
N ARG A 19 16.60 -9.70 -9.36
CA ARG A 19 15.36 -9.40 -10.09
C ARG A 19 15.13 -10.36 -11.26
N LYS A 20 16.18 -10.68 -12.03
CA LYS A 20 16.11 -11.66 -13.13
C LYS A 20 15.78 -13.05 -12.61
N GLU A 21 16.48 -13.51 -11.57
CA GLU A 21 16.24 -14.81 -10.94
C GLU A 21 14.83 -14.94 -10.35
N LYS A 22 14.31 -13.89 -9.68
CA LYS A 22 12.93 -13.86 -9.19
C LYS A 22 11.91 -13.96 -10.33
N LYS A 23 12.16 -13.30 -11.47
CA LYS A 23 11.29 -13.37 -12.65
C LYS A 23 11.30 -14.77 -13.29
N GLU A 24 12.48 -15.38 -13.43
CA GLU A 24 12.63 -16.74 -13.96
C GLU A 24 11.97 -17.78 -13.04
N LEU A 25 12.12 -17.65 -11.73
CA LEU A 25 11.49 -18.55 -10.76
C LEU A 25 9.96 -18.47 -10.83
N ARG A 26 9.38 -17.27 -10.94
CA ARG A 26 7.94 -17.08 -11.12
C ARG A 26 7.42 -17.77 -12.39
N ALA A 27 8.17 -17.68 -13.49
CA ALA A 27 7.82 -18.38 -14.73
C ALA A 27 7.86 -19.91 -14.56
N LYS A 28 8.87 -20.44 -13.84
CA LYS A 28 9.01 -21.87 -13.53
C LYS A 28 7.87 -22.38 -12.65
N ILE A 29 7.51 -21.63 -11.61
CA ILE A 29 6.39 -21.96 -10.70
C ILE A 29 5.07 -21.98 -11.43
N LEU A 30 4.83 -21.01 -12.32
CA LEU A 30 3.62 -21.00 -13.15
C LEU A 30 3.54 -22.26 -14.03
N GLY A 31 4.66 -22.68 -14.63
CA GLY A 31 4.76 -23.92 -15.41
C GLY A 31 4.47 -25.17 -14.58
N LEU A 32 5.09 -25.29 -13.40
CA LEU A 32 4.89 -26.41 -12.47
C LEU A 32 3.44 -26.50 -11.98
N LYS A 33 2.85 -25.37 -11.57
CA LYS A 33 1.45 -25.31 -11.13
C LYS A 33 0.48 -25.66 -12.25
N LYS A 34 0.76 -25.25 -13.49
CA LYS A 34 -0.07 -25.59 -14.66
C LYS A 34 -0.01 -27.09 -14.97
N SER A 35 1.18 -27.71 -14.90
CA SER A 35 1.35 -29.14 -15.08
C SER A 35 0.66 -29.96 -13.97
N ALA A 36 0.78 -29.51 -12.72
CA ALA A 36 0.18 -30.19 -11.57
C ALA A 36 -1.34 -30.05 -11.46
N LYS A 37 -1.93 -28.99 -12.03
CA LYS A 37 -3.39 -28.79 -12.09
C LYS A 37 -4.12 -29.87 -12.90
N SER A 38 -3.41 -30.55 -13.81
CA SER A 38 -3.93 -31.70 -14.57
C SER A 38 -3.69 -33.05 -13.87
N GLY A 39 -3.03 -33.08 -12.70
CA GLY A 39 -2.68 -34.30 -11.97
C GLY A 39 -3.63 -34.65 -10.81
N ASN A 40 -3.33 -35.75 -10.11
CA ASN A 40 -4.08 -36.17 -8.92
C ASN A 40 -3.87 -35.19 -7.74
N LYS A 41 -4.83 -35.11 -6.81
CA LYS A 41 -4.85 -34.16 -5.68
C LYS A 41 -3.58 -34.21 -4.81
N GLN A 42 -2.99 -35.38 -4.67
CA GLN A 42 -1.71 -35.58 -3.97
C GLN A 42 -0.55 -34.89 -4.70
N LYS A 43 -0.46 -35.06 -6.02
CA LYS A 43 0.56 -34.44 -6.88
C LYS A 43 0.44 -32.91 -6.91
N GLN A 44 -0.77 -32.38 -6.81
CA GLN A 44 -1.00 -30.93 -6.69
C GLN A 44 -0.48 -30.37 -5.36
N LYS A 45 -0.68 -31.12 -4.25
CA LYS A 45 -0.16 -30.74 -2.93
C LYS A 45 1.37 -30.78 -2.90
N GLU A 46 1.97 -31.86 -3.40
CA GLU A 46 3.43 -32.01 -3.49
C GLU A 46 4.06 -30.93 -4.37
N THR A 47 3.46 -30.62 -5.52
CA THR A 47 3.97 -29.54 -6.39
C THR A 47 3.87 -28.16 -5.75
N ASN A 48 2.80 -27.89 -4.98
CA ASN A 48 2.70 -26.62 -4.25
C ASN A 48 3.76 -26.52 -3.13
N GLN A 49 4.01 -27.62 -2.40
CA GLN A 49 5.07 -27.66 -1.39
C GLN A 49 6.46 -27.46 -2.01
N GLU A 50 6.70 -28.05 -3.18
CA GLU A 50 7.95 -27.86 -3.93
C GLU A 50 8.10 -26.40 -4.43
N CYS A 51 7.01 -25.76 -4.87
CA CYS A 51 7.05 -24.34 -5.25
C CYS A 51 7.39 -23.44 -4.05
N GLU A 52 6.77 -23.67 -2.89
CA GLU A 52 7.07 -22.92 -1.65
C GLU A 52 8.52 -23.12 -1.20
N LYS A 53 9.06 -24.34 -1.35
CA LYS A 53 10.45 -24.64 -1.04
C LYS A 53 11.41 -23.87 -1.96
N LEU A 54 11.15 -23.87 -3.27
CA LEU A 54 11.97 -23.16 -4.25
C LEU A 54 11.95 -21.62 -4.05
N GLU A 55 10.81 -21.05 -3.66
CA GLU A 55 10.70 -19.62 -3.32
C GLU A 55 11.52 -19.27 -2.07
N LYS A 56 11.39 -20.08 -1.01
CA LYS A 56 12.14 -19.87 0.23
C LYS A 56 13.65 -20.00 0.03
N GLU A 57 14.09 -20.99 -0.73
CA GLU A 57 15.51 -21.20 -0.98
C GLU A 57 16.14 -20.05 -1.79
N LEU A 58 15.41 -19.51 -2.77
CA LEU A 58 15.88 -18.37 -3.55
C LEU A 58 15.95 -17.09 -2.73
N GLU A 59 14.91 -16.81 -1.93
CA GLU A 59 14.90 -15.63 -1.06
C GLU A 59 15.99 -15.72 0.01
N GLU A 60 16.21 -16.90 0.59
CA GLU A 60 17.27 -17.11 1.58
C GLU A 60 18.66 -16.91 0.97
N ARG A 61 18.89 -17.39 -0.25
CA ARG A 61 20.15 -17.14 -0.97
C ARG A 61 20.36 -15.65 -1.25
N HIS A 62 19.34 -14.95 -1.74
CA HIS A 62 19.40 -13.51 -1.99
C HIS A 62 19.66 -12.73 -0.70
N ARG A 63 19.01 -13.13 0.39
CA ARG A 63 19.22 -12.56 1.73
C ARG A 63 20.65 -12.75 2.21
N GLN A 64 21.21 -13.96 2.06
CA GLN A 64 22.60 -14.25 2.44
C GLN A 64 23.60 -13.46 1.58
N GLU A 65 23.37 -13.36 0.27
CA GLU A 65 24.20 -12.58 -0.65
C GLU A 65 24.21 -11.09 -0.30
N LEU A 66 23.06 -10.52 0.07
CA LEU A 66 22.96 -9.12 0.54
C LEU A 66 23.65 -8.92 1.89
N LEU A 67 23.52 -9.87 2.82
CA LEU A 67 24.20 -9.80 4.12
C LEU A 67 25.71 -9.92 3.97
N GLN A 68 26.20 -10.77 3.05
CA GLN A 68 27.62 -10.94 2.78
C GLN A 68 28.22 -9.73 2.07
N ALA A 69 27.46 -9.08 1.18
CA ALA A 69 27.86 -7.83 0.54
C ALA A 69 27.86 -6.62 1.50
N ALA A 70 27.07 -6.68 2.58
CA ALA A 70 26.99 -5.65 3.61
C ALA A 70 28.05 -5.77 4.71
N GLN A 71 28.80 -6.89 4.78
CA GLN A 71 29.93 -6.99 5.71
C GLN A 71 31.19 -6.32 5.12
N PRO A 72 31.84 -5.39 5.86
CA PRO A 72 33.12 -4.84 5.43
C PRO A 72 34.19 -5.93 5.53
N SER A 73 34.78 -6.30 4.39
CA SER A 73 35.97 -7.14 4.34
C SER A 73 37.10 -6.47 5.12
N SER A 74 37.53 -7.06 6.25
CA SER A 74 38.66 -6.57 7.02
C SER A 74 39.98 -6.99 6.38
N GLU A 75 40.82 -6.02 6.02
CA GLU A 75 42.28 -6.18 5.96
C GLU A 75 42.91 -5.09 6.86
N ALA A 76 43.47 -5.54 8.00
CA ALA A 76 44.51 -4.97 8.88
C ALA A 76 44.43 -3.53 9.49
N THR A 77 44.20 -3.50 10.83
CA THR A 77 44.86 -2.72 11.93
C THR A 77 44.76 -1.17 12.03
N PRO A 78 44.91 -0.53 13.22
CA PRO A 78 44.26 -0.78 14.53
C PRO A 78 43.75 0.51 15.27
N LEU A 79 42.86 0.34 16.26
CA LEU A 79 42.75 1.08 17.54
C LEU A 79 42.49 2.61 17.56
N SER A 80 41.29 3.04 18.01
CA SER A 80 41.04 3.70 19.32
C SER A 80 39.60 4.27 19.40
N THR A 81 38.89 3.89 20.48
CA THR A 81 37.89 4.62 21.32
C THR A 81 37.26 5.91 20.77
N GLU A 82 35.95 6.17 20.88
CA GLU A 82 35.20 6.29 22.15
C GLU A 82 33.67 6.30 21.89
N ALA A 83 32.91 5.62 22.75
CA ALA A 83 31.50 5.88 23.03
C ALA A 83 31.38 7.19 23.85
N PRO A 84 30.22 7.87 24.02
CA PRO A 84 28.98 7.33 24.62
C PRO A 84 27.71 7.90 23.90
N GLU A 85 26.44 7.61 24.20
CA GLU A 85 25.77 7.38 25.47
C GLU A 85 24.33 6.89 25.17
N GLU A 86 23.85 5.87 25.89
CA GLU A 86 22.41 5.55 26.04
C GLU A 86 21.75 6.62 26.94
N PRO A 87 20.40 6.71 26.96
CA PRO A 87 19.74 6.15 28.14
C PRO A 87 18.53 5.24 27.86
N LYS A 88 18.49 4.22 28.71
CA LYS A 88 17.57 3.10 28.96
C LYS A 88 16.20 3.51 29.54
N GLU A 89 15.13 2.81 29.16
CA GLU A 89 14.30 1.85 29.98
C GLU A 89 13.11 2.50 30.73
N PRO A 90 12.03 1.79 31.13
CA PRO A 90 11.96 0.36 31.55
C PRO A 90 10.81 -0.51 31.00
N VAL A 91 10.99 -1.81 30.68
CA VAL A 91 10.97 -3.04 31.53
C VAL A 91 9.73 -3.17 32.45
N GLU A 92 8.96 -4.28 32.59
CA GLU A 92 9.28 -5.69 32.98
C GLU A 92 7.94 -6.54 33.09
N PRO A 93 7.90 -7.84 33.50
CA PRO A 93 7.51 -8.95 32.61
C PRO A 93 6.77 -10.13 33.33
N SER A 94 7.12 -11.39 32.95
CA SER A 94 6.94 -12.69 33.65
C SER A 94 5.58 -13.37 33.52
N GLY A 95 5.45 -14.70 33.39
CA GLY A 95 6.33 -15.88 33.41
C GLY A 95 5.46 -17.08 32.94
N GLU A 96 5.83 -18.35 32.79
CA GLU A 96 6.90 -19.25 33.23
C GLU A 96 6.83 -20.46 32.24
N ALA A 97 7.96 -21.03 31.78
CA ALA A 97 8.62 -22.26 32.29
C ALA A 97 7.67 -23.47 32.45
N GLY A 98 7.97 -24.72 32.06
CA GLY A 98 9.11 -25.45 31.49
C GLY A 98 8.53 -26.81 31.04
N GLY A 99 9.24 -27.83 30.56
CA GLY A 99 10.65 -28.12 30.38
C GLY A 99 10.77 -29.41 29.53
N SER A 100 12.03 -29.71 29.21
CA SER A 100 12.67 -30.91 28.61
C SER A 100 11.90 -32.25 28.81
N GLU A 101 11.97 -33.27 27.95
CA GLU A 101 13.18 -34.05 27.62
C GLU A 101 13.10 -34.83 26.30
N ASP A 102 14.31 -35.05 25.78
CA ASP A 102 14.75 -35.76 24.58
C ASP A 102 14.76 -37.29 24.77
N GLN A 103 14.50 -38.04 23.69
CA GLN A 103 15.27 -39.23 23.31
C GLN A 103 14.84 -39.79 21.94
N THR A 104 15.84 -39.96 21.08
CA THR A 104 15.99 -40.84 19.90
C THR A 104 15.61 -42.30 20.24
N GLU A 105 15.29 -43.26 19.38
CA GLU A 105 15.85 -43.67 18.08
C GLU A 105 14.99 -44.85 17.51
N GLU A 106 14.97 -44.99 16.18
CA GLU A 106 14.82 -46.18 15.30
C GLU A 106 13.67 -47.24 15.35
N GLU A 107 13.29 -47.62 14.11
CA GLU A 107 12.39 -48.65 13.55
C GLU A 107 12.87 -50.12 13.77
N PRO A 108 12.30 -51.21 13.17
CA PRO A 108 10.97 -51.47 12.56
C PRO A 108 10.32 -52.80 13.07
N ALA A 109 9.10 -53.13 12.58
CA ALA A 109 8.66 -54.46 12.08
C ALA A 109 7.22 -54.93 12.47
N THR A 110 6.42 -55.09 11.41
CA THR A 110 5.53 -56.20 11.03
C THR A 110 4.41 -56.78 11.95
N SER A 111 3.23 -56.90 11.30
CA SER A 111 2.26 -58.02 11.33
C SER A 111 1.09 -58.07 12.33
N SER A 112 -0.10 -57.80 11.76
CA SER A 112 -1.37 -58.53 11.88
C SER A 112 -1.98 -58.89 13.26
N SER A 113 -3.16 -58.32 13.56
CA SER A 113 -4.46 -59.04 13.61
C SER A 113 -5.49 -58.33 14.52
N LYS A 114 -6.76 -58.39 14.11
CA LYS A 114 -7.96 -57.77 14.71
C LYS A 114 -8.24 -58.23 16.14
N PHE A 115 -8.56 -57.30 17.06
CA PHE A 115 -9.70 -57.46 17.99
C PHE A 115 -10.02 -56.20 18.83
N TYR A 116 -11.30 -55.81 18.79
CA TYR A 116 -12.04 -54.92 19.70
C TYR A 116 -11.60 -53.45 19.91
N LYS A 117 -12.50 -52.52 19.56
CA LYS A 117 -13.32 -51.77 20.53
C LYS A 117 -14.20 -50.74 19.83
N ASN A 118 -15.49 -50.74 20.14
CA ASN A 118 -16.43 -49.66 19.85
C ASN A 118 -15.86 -48.31 20.33
N PHE A 119 -15.37 -47.49 19.40
CA PHE A 119 -15.01 -46.11 19.71
C PHE A 119 -16.18 -45.21 19.31
N LYS A 120 -16.82 -44.58 20.32
CA LYS A 120 -17.86 -43.55 20.17
C LYS A 120 -17.25 -42.29 19.53
N ILE A 121 -16.99 -42.32 18.22
CA ILE A 121 -16.52 -41.18 17.42
C ILE A 121 -17.75 -40.49 16.83
N SER A 122 -18.51 -39.78 17.66
CA SER A 122 -19.64 -38.96 17.16
C SER A 122 -19.63 -37.54 17.73
N GLY A 123 -19.31 -37.35 19.02
CA GLY A 123 -19.34 -36.04 19.66
C GLY A 123 -18.28 -35.02 19.18
N LYS A 124 -17.07 -35.48 18.83
CA LYS A 124 -15.98 -34.56 18.41
C LYS A 124 -16.21 -33.96 17.00
N ASN A 125 -16.80 -34.73 16.09
CA ASN A 125 -17.14 -34.24 14.75
C ASN A 125 -18.36 -33.31 14.77
N ALA A 126 -19.37 -33.61 15.60
CA ALA A 126 -20.54 -32.74 15.78
C ALA A 126 -20.16 -31.36 16.33
N LYS A 127 -19.27 -31.28 17.34
CA LYS A 127 -18.80 -30.00 17.90
C LYS A 127 -17.99 -29.18 16.90
N LYS A 128 -17.17 -29.83 16.07
CA LYS A 128 -16.40 -29.17 14.99
C LYS A 128 -17.32 -28.65 13.88
N GLN A 129 -18.36 -29.40 13.52
CA GLN A 129 -19.34 -29.01 12.51
C GLN A 129 -20.24 -27.86 13.00
N ALA A 130 -20.65 -27.88 14.27
CA ALA A 130 -21.39 -26.79 14.90
C ALA A 130 -20.58 -25.49 14.94
N LYS A 131 -19.30 -25.55 15.35
CA LYS A 131 -18.40 -24.37 15.34
C LYS A 131 -18.18 -23.81 13.93
N LYS A 132 -18.03 -24.68 12.93
CA LYS A 132 -17.90 -24.26 11.52
C LYS A 132 -19.19 -23.57 11.02
N LYS A 133 -20.36 -24.12 11.36
CA LYS A 133 -21.64 -23.53 11.00
C LYS A 133 -21.85 -22.17 11.67
N GLU A 134 -21.50 -22.04 12.95
CA GLU A 134 -21.53 -20.76 13.68
C GLU A 134 -20.57 -19.73 13.07
N GLN A 135 -19.37 -20.14 12.66
CA GLN A 135 -18.42 -19.27 11.96
C GLN A 135 -18.92 -18.84 10.57
N GLU A 136 -19.55 -19.75 9.80
CA GLU A 136 -20.17 -19.44 8.51
C GLU A 136 -21.37 -18.51 8.67
N GLU A 137 -22.19 -18.68 9.72
CA GLU A 137 -23.31 -17.79 10.04
C GLU A 137 -22.82 -16.40 10.48
N LYS A 138 -21.78 -16.32 11.32
CA LYS A 138 -21.12 -15.06 11.68
C LYS A 138 -20.51 -14.35 10.48
N MET A 139 -19.84 -15.09 9.59
CA MET A 139 -19.27 -14.53 8.36
C MET A 139 -20.37 -14.02 7.41
N LYS A 140 -21.46 -14.78 7.24
CA LYS A 140 -22.62 -14.35 6.45
C LYS A 140 -23.29 -13.12 7.05
N ALA A 141 -23.44 -13.06 8.36
CA ALA A 141 -23.99 -11.90 9.05
C ALA A 141 -23.09 -10.66 8.88
N ALA A 142 -21.77 -10.82 8.99
CA ALA A 142 -20.81 -9.73 8.77
C ALA A 142 -20.86 -9.21 7.31
N VAL A 143 -20.88 -10.10 6.33
CA VAL A 143 -21.01 -9.73 4.91
C VAL A 143 -22.36 -9.07 4.62
N ALA A 144 -23.44 -9.55 5.23
CA ALA A 144 -24.76 -8.93 5.09
C ALA A 144 -24.80 -7.52 5.72
N ALA A 145 -24.20 -7.34 6.89
CA ALA A 145 -24.10 -6.05 7.55
C ALA A 145 -23.24 -5.06 6.76
N ASP A 146 -22.09 -5.50 6.24
CA ASP A 146 -21.22 -4.69 5.36
C ASP A 146 -21.94 -4.28 4.08
N LYS A 147 -22.67 -5.22 3.44
CA LYS A 147 -23.47 -4.93 2.26
C LYS A 147 -24.63 -3.97 2.55
N GLU A 148 -25.28 -4.07 3.72
CA GLU A 148 -26.33 -3.15 4.12
C GLU A 148 -25.76 -1.75 4.40
N ALA A 149 -24.62 -1.65 5.08
CA ALA A 149 -23.91 -0.39 5.33
C ALA A 149 -23.45 0.28 4.01
N ALA A 150 -22.88 -0.50 3.08
CA ALA A 150 -22.55 -0.04 1.74
C ALA A 150 -23.80 0.46 0.99
N ARG A 151 -24.94 -0.21 1.12
CA ARG A 151 -26.19 0.23 0.48
C ARG A 151 -26.73 1.53 1.10
N ARG A 152 -26.62 1.70 2.42
CA ARG A 152 -27.06 2.94 3.10
C ARG A 152 -26.21 4.14 2.68
N THR A 153 -24.89 4.00 2.71
CA THR A 153 -23.97 5.05 2.25
C THR A 153 -24.19 5.40 0.78
N ASP A 154 -24.49 4.40 -0.06
CA ASP A 154 -24.83 4.64 -1.46
C ASP A 154 -26.14 5.43 -1.60
N THR A 155 -27.18 5.09 -0.82
CA THR A 155 -28.44 5.85 -0.84
C THR A 155 -28.29 7.30 -0.36
N GLU A 156 -27.45 7.54 0.64
CA GLU A 156 -27.18 8.88 1.16
C GLU A 156 -26.44 9.74 0.12
N LYS A 157 -25.38 9.20 -0.51
CA LYS A 157 -24.65 9.87 -1.59
C LYS A 157 -25.55 10.21 -2.77
N HIS A 158 -26.43 9.28 -3.17
CA HIS A 158 -27.38 9.51 -4.25
C HIS A 158 -28.42 10.59 -3.88
N ALA A 159 -28.89 10.60 -2.63
CA ALA A 159 -29.83 11.62 -2.14
C ALA A 159 -29.19 13.01 -2.10
N GLU A 160 -27.96 13.13 -1.59
CA GLU A 160 -27.18 14.36 -1.58
C GLU A 160 -26.95 14.88 -3.01
N LYS A 161 -26.49 14.01 -3.90
CA LYS A 161 -26.26 14.36 -5.30
C LYS A 161 -27.55 14.81 -6.00
N ALA A 162 -28.68 14.17 -5.69
CA ALA A 162 -29.98 14.56 -6.22
C ALA A 162 -30.42 15.94 -5.69
N ALA A 163 -30.20 16.21 -4.40
CA ALA A 163 -30.50 17.51 -3.80
C ALA A 163 -29.65 18.64 -4.42
N ILE A 164 -28.35 18.42 -4.60
CA ILE A 164 -27.47 19.41 -5.25
C ILE A 164 -27.90 19.65 -6.69
N LYS A 165 -28.22 18.59 -7.45
CA LYS A 165 -28.73 18.73 -8.82
C LYS A 165 -30.03 19.51 -8.89
N ALA A 166 -30.92 19.34 -7.92
CA ALA A 166 -32.16 20.11 -7.85
C ALA A 166 -31.89 21.60 -7.64
N MET A 167 -31.01 21.96 -6.71
CA MET A 167 -30.60 23.36 -6.47
C MET A 167 -29.96 23.98 -7.72
N LEU A 168 -29.01 23.28 -8.35
CA LEU A 168 -28.36 23.76 -9.58
C LEU A 168 -29.37 23.98 -10.72
N THR A 169 -30.38 23.13 -10.84
CA THR A 169 -31.40 23.26 -11.89
C THR A 169 -32.24 24.52 -11.71
N GLU A 170 -32.54 24.92 -10.47
CA GLU A 170 -33.24 26.16 -10.15
C GLU A 170 -32.44 27.39 -10.62
N ASP A 171 -31.12 27.34 -10.45
CA ASP A 171 -30.18 28.37 -10.90
C ASP A 171 -29.79 28.27 -12.39
N ARG A 172 -30.40 27.35 -13.14
CA ARG A 172 -30.11 27.06 -14.56
C ARG A 172 -28.68 26.58 -14.81
N LEU A 173 -28.07 25.97 -13.81
CA LEU A 173 -26.76 25.33 -13.86
C LEU A 173 -26.89 23.81 -14.04
N LYS A 174 -25.82 23.19 -14.54
CA LYS A 174 -25.71 21.73 -14.68
C LYS A 174 -24.50 21.23 -13.90
N MET A 175 -24.65 20.08 -13.25
CA MET A 175 -23.53 19.38 -12.62
C MET A 175 -22.71 18.65 -13.68
N CYS A 176 -21.43 18.99 -13.82
CA CYS A 176 -20.47 18.25 -14.64
C CYS A 176 -19.68 17.28 -13.74
N GLU A 177 -19.60 16.01 -14.13
CA GLU A 177 -18.82 15.02 -13.39
C GLU A 177 -17.33 15.17 -13.70
N ILE A 178 -16.54 15.35 -12.65
CA ILE A 178 -15.08 15.37 -12.71
C ILE A 178 -14.55 14.07 -12.07
N PRO A 179 -13.49 13.45 -12.62
CA PRO A 179 -12.88 12.26 -12.01
C PRO A 179 -12.53 12.49 -10.53
N ALA A 180 -12.86 11.51 -9.69
CA ALA A 180 -12.55 11.55 -8.26
C ALA A 180 -11.08 11.11 -8.01
N ASP A 181 -10.13 11.90 -8.51
CA ASP A 181 -8.71 11.76 -8.28
C ASP A 181 -8.17 12.88 -7.38
N GLY A 182 -6.88 12.83 -7.00
CA GLY A 182 -6.26 13.89 -6.21
C GLY A 182 -6.04 15.21 -6.96
N ASP A 183 -6.42 15.27 -8.24
CA ASP A 183 -6.35 16.45 -9.11
C ASP A 183 -7.74 17.05 -9.38
N CYS A 184 -8.81 16.52 -8.76
CA CYS A 184 -10.20 16.85 -9.07
C CYS A 184 -10.52 18.35 -9.02
N MET A 185 -9.98 19.09 -8.06
CA MET A 185 -10.13 20.55 -7.99
C MET A 185 -9.55 21.24 -9.23
N TYR A 186 -8.32 20.89 -9.61
CA TYR A 186 -7.69 21.46 -10.81
C TYR A 186 -8.41 21.04 -12.09
N ASN A 187 -8.86 19.79 -12.17
CA ASN A 187 -9.69 19.30 -13.28
C ASN A 187 -10.99 20.11 -13.41
N ALA A 188 -11.65 20.43 -12.29
CA ALA A 188 -12.86 21.26 -12.29
C ALA A 188 -12.60 22.67 -12.81
N ILE A 189 -11.51 23.30 -12.37
CA ILE A 189 -11.09 24.63 -12.85
C ILE A 189 -10.75 24.58 -14.35
N VAL A 190 -9.97 23.60 -14.79
CA VAL A 190 -9.63 23.43 -16.21
C VAL A 190 -10.89 23.32 -17.07
N HIS A 191 -11.88 22.54 -16.63
CA HIS A 191 -13.16 22.44 -17.33
C HIS A 191 -13.86 23.81 -17.42
N GLN A 192 -13.91 24.60 -16.34
CA GLN A 192 -14.54 25.93 -16.37
C GLN A 192 -13.79 26.91 -17.27
N LEU A 193 -12.46 26.90 -17.22
CA LEU A 193 -11.62 27.72 -18.12
C LEU A 193 -11.82 27.35 -19.59
N GLN A 194 -12.00 26.07 -19.90
CA GLN A 194 -12.29 25.60 -21.27
C GLN A 194 -13.63 26.11 -21.80
N GLU A 195 -14.68 26.18 -20.97
CA GLU A 195 -15.98 26.77 -21.34
C GLU A 195 -15.85 28.28 -21.67
N GLU A 196 -14.82 28.94 -21.14
CA GLU A 196 -14.47 30.33 -21.46
C GLU A 196 -13.44 30.47 -22.62
N ASN A 197 -13.12 29.39 -23.32
CA ASN A 197 -12.11 29.31 -24.39
C ASN A 197 -10.65 29.51 -23.93
N ILE A 198 -10.35 29.19 -22.67
CA ILE A 198 -8.98 29.15 -22.15
C ILE A 198 -8.51 27.69 -22.09
N GLU A 199 -7.74 27.28 -23.10
CA GLU A 199 -7.19 25.92 -23.16
C GLU A 199 -5.93 25.78 -22.32
N ILE A 200 -6.05 25.11 -21.17
CA ILE A 200 -4.91 24.77 -20.31
C ILE A 200 -5.02 23.32 -19.83
N SER A 201 -3.88 22.64 -19.69
CA SER A 201 -3.85 21.32 -19.07
C SER A 201 -3.66 21.44 -17.56
N VAL A 202 -4.14 20.44 -16.80
CA VAL A 202 -3.96 20.37 -15.34
C VAL A 202 -2.51 20.58 -14.93
N ARG A 203 -1.57 19.91 -15.62
CA ARG A 203 -0.13 20.03 -15.37
C ARG A 203 0.38 21.47 -15.57
N LYS A 204 -0.14 22.19 -16.56
CA LYS A 204 0.21 23.61 -16.77
C LYS A 204 -0.43 24.48 -15.69
N LEU A 205 -1.69 24.25 -15.36
CA LEU A 205 -2.41 24.99 -14.33
C LEU A 205 -1.71 24.89 -12.97
N ARG A 206 -1.32 23.67 -12.55
CA ARG A 206 -0.55 23.42 -11.32
C ARG A 206 0.77 24.18 -11.28
N LYS A 207 1.54 24.15 -12.38
CA LYS A 207 2.80 24.89 -12.49
C LYS A 207 2.59 26.41 -12.41
N HIS A 208 1.59 26.92 -13.10
CA HIS A 208 1.27 28.34 -13.06
C HIS A 208 0.80 28.77 -11.66
N CYS A 209 -0.01 27.95 -11.00
CA CYS A 209 -0.46 28.18 -9.62
C CYS A 209 0.74 28.31 -8.67
N ALA A 210 1.66 27.36 -8.67
CA ALA A 210 2.83 27.42 -7.81
C ALA A 210 3.78 28.58 -8.15
N ALA A 211 3.96 28.88 -9.45
CA ALA A 211 4.73 30.05 -9.87
C ALA A 211 4.12 31.35 -9.36
N PHE A 212 2.80 31.50 -9.49
CA PHE A 212 2.08 32.66 -8.98
C PHE A 212 2.23 32.80 -7.46
N MET A 213 2.11 31.70 -6.72
CA MET A 213 2.31 31.70 -5.27
C MET A 213 3.74 32.12 -4.90
N ARG A 214 4.77 31.67 -5.64
CA ARG A 214 6.17 32.11 -5.45
C ARG A 214 6.36 33.62 -5.64
N GLU A 215 5.63 34.22 -6.56
CA GLU A 215 5.71 35.65 -6.83
C GLU A 215 5.00 36.49 -5.76
N HIS A 216 4.10 35.88 -4.99
CA HIS A 216 3.27 36.53 -3.97
C HIS A 216 3.38 35.86 -2.59
N PRO A 217 4.60 35.70 -2.02
CA PRO A 217 4.79 34.94 -0.79
C PRO A 217 4.01 35.52 0.40
N ASP A 218 3.85 36.85 0.46
CA ASP A 218 3.16 37.53 1.57
C ASP A 218 1.67 37.15 1.66
N ASP A 219 1.05 36.75 0.55
CA ASP A 219 -0.38 36.40 0.48
C ASP A 219 -0.69 34.95 0.89
N PHE A 220 0.31 34.07 0.87
CA PHE A 220 0.15 32.63 1.02
C PHE A 220 1.01 32.02 2.14
N ARG A 221 2.24 32.50 2.33
CA ARG A 221 3.24 31.86 3.20
C ARG A 221 2.79 31.73 4.65
N GLY A 222 2.02 32.70 5.15
CA GLY A 222 1.49 32.68 6.53
C GLY A 222 0.40 31.65 6.78
N PHE A 223 -0.13 31.01 5.73
CA PHE A 223 -1.26 30.09 5.81
C PHE A 223 -0.88 28.62 5.55
N ILE A 224 0.38 28.34 5.20
CA ILE A 224 0.88 26.97 5.04
C ILE A 224 1.15 26.39 6.44
N ALA A 225 0.51 25.27 6.74
CA ALA A 225 0.70 24.55 7.99
C ALA A 225 1.76 23.45 7.86
N ASP A 226 2.39 23.08 8.98
CA ASP A 226 3.35 21.98 9.02
C ASP A 226 2.75 20.63 8.54
N THR A 227 1.43 20.47 8.69
CA THR A 227 0.69 19.29 8.20
C THR A 227 0.69 19.17 6.68
N ASP A 228 0.83 20.28 5.98
CA ASP A 228 0.76 20.33 4.52
C ASP A 228 2.07 19.86 3.87
N VAL A 229 3.16 19.87 4.65
CA VAL A 229 4.52 19.53 4.20
C VAL A 229 5.01 18.21 4.79
N GLY A 230 4.36 17.72 5.85
CA GLY A 230 4.62 16.40 6.46
C GLY A 230 5.88 16.32 7.33
N GLU A 231 6.60 17.42 7.52
CA GLU A 231 7.85 17.47 8.31
C GLU A 231 7.71 18.46 9.47
N VAL A 232 7.48 17.95 10.68
CA VAL A 232 7.35 18.78 11.89
C VAL A 232 8.74 19.29 12.30
N GLY A 233 8.95 20.61 12.26
CA GLY A 233 10.14 21.27 12.81
C GLY A 233 11.18 21.78 11.80
N ALA A 234 10.91 21.77 10.50
CA ALA A 234 11.75 22.44 9.50
C ALA A 234 11.59 23.99 9.54
N ASP A 235 12.59 24.72 9.03
CA ASP A 235 12.53 26.18 8.88
C ASP A 235 11.36 26.60 7.97
N THR A 236 10.64 27.68 8.30
CA THR A 236 9.48 28.20 7.56
C THR A 236 9.79 28.46 6.08
N THR A 237 11.05 28.68 5.73
CA THR A 237 11.48 28.81 4.31
C THR A 237 11.53 27.47 3.59
N HIS A 238 11.94 26.39 4.25
CA HIS A 238 11.97 25.05 3.66
C HIS A 238 10.55 24.52 3.43
N HIS A 239 9.66 24.74 4.40
CA HIS A 239 8.23 24.41 4.28
C HIS A 239 7.57 25.02 3.06
N TRP A 240 7.82 26.31 2.83
CA TRP A 240 7.30 27.04 1.68
C TRP A 240 7.67 26.39 0.35
N GLU A 241 8.96 26.11 0.13
CA GLU A 241 9.40 25.55 -1.14
C GLU A 241 8.92 24.11 -1.33
N THR A 242 8.92 23.29 -0.28
CA THR A 242 8.43 21.91 -0.35
C THR A 242 6.94 21.86 -0.66
N TYR A 243 6.14 22.73 -0.04
CA TYR A 243 4.71 22.84 -0.35
C TYR A 243 4.48 23.19 -1.83
N LEU A 244 5.18 24.21 -2.34
CA LEU A 244 5.04 24.64 -3.73
C LEU A 244 5.47 23.56 -4.73
N GLN A 245 6.54 22.82 -4.43
CA GLN A 245 6.92 21.66 -5.24
C GLN A 245 5.80 20.60 -5.27
N GLY A 246 5.08 20.44 -4.16
CA GLY A 246 3.88 19.61 -4.09
C GLY A 246 2.74 20.16 -4.96
N VAL A 247 2.50 21.47 -4.96
CA VAL A 247 1.47 22.13 -5.78
C VAL A 247 1.72 21.91 -7.27
N GLU A 248 2.98 22.00 -7.71
CA GLU A 248 3.38 21.81 -9.12
C GLU A 248 3.17 20.40 -9.65
N ARG A 249 3.25 19.41 -8.77
CA ARG A 249 3.17 18.00 -9.12
C ARG A 249 1.71 17.55 -9.22
N CYS A 250 1.42 16.67 -10.17
CA CYS A 250 0.12 15.99 -10.22
C CYS A 250 0.00 15.01 -9.04
N ALA A 251 -1.23 14.68 -8.65
CA ALA A 251 -1.47 13.77 -7.53
C ALA A 251 -0.87 12.38 -7.75
N GLU A 252 -0.82 11.91 -9.00
CA GLU A 252 -0.21 10.62 -9.39
C GLU A 252 1.27 10.48 -9.01
N VAL A 253 2.02 11.59 -8.90
CA VAL A 253 3.45 11.63 -8.58
C VAL A 253 3.72 12.26 -7.21
N GLY A 254 2.71 12.22 -6.32
CA GLY A 254 2.84 12.71 -4.94
C GLY A 254 2.69 14.23 -4.80
N GLY A 255 1.94 14.88 -5.71
CA GLY A 255 1.54 16.27 -5.53
C GLY A 255 0.50 16.47 -4.44
N VAL A 256 0.42 17.69 -3.91
CA VAL A 256 -0.57 18.05 -2.88
C VAL A 256 -1.95 18.20 -3.51
N TRP A 257 -2.97 17.87 -2.71
CA TRP A 257 -4.36 18.10 -3.07
C TRP A 257 -4.60 19.61 -3.09
N GLY A 258 -5.44 20.05 -4.03
CA GLY A 258 -5.80 21.46 -4.09
C GLY A 258 -6.77 21.85 -2.97
N GLY A 259 -6.55 23.01 -2.38
CA GLY A 259 -7.43 23.61 -1.38
C GLY A 259 -7.60 25.12 -1.59
N GLU A 260 -7.86 25.83 -0.50
CA GLU A 260 -8.17 27.26 -0.52
C GLU A 260 -7.02 28.12 -1.05
N LEU A 261 -5.77 27.77 -0.73
CA LEU A 261 -4.59 28.54 -1.17
C LEU A 261 -4.46 28.51 -2.69
N GLU A 262 -4.64 27.33 -3.28
CA GLU A 262 -4.60 27.12 -4.72
C GLU A 262 -5.79 27.79 -5.41
N LEU A 263 -7.00 27.70 -4.83
CA LEU A 263 -8.18 28.38 -5.35
C LEU A 263 -7.97 29.89 -5.38
N LYS A 264 -7.48 30.47 -4.28
CA LYS A 264 -7.16 31.89 -4.20
C LYS A 264 -6.08 32.29 -5.20
N ALA A 265 -5.00 31.52 -5.31
CA ALA A 265 -3.93 31.78 -6.26
C ALA A 265 -4.43 31.76 -7.72
N VAL A 266 -5.21 30.74 -8.09
CA VAL A 266 -5.80 30.64 -9.44
C VAL A 266 -6.82 31.75 -9.69
N SER A 267 -7.65 32.09 -8.71
CA SER A 267 -8.62 33.18 -8.78
C SER A 267 -7.92 34.52 -9.04
N MET A 268 -6.84 34.81 -8.32
CA MET A 268 -6.02 36.02 -8.51
C MET A 268 -5.31 36.01 -9.87
N MET A 269 -4.72 34.87 -10.26
CA MET A 269 -3.97 34.73 -11.52
C MET A 269 -4.83 34.96 -12.77
N TYR A 270 -6.10 34.52 -12.75
CA TYR A 270 -7.03 34.75 -13.86
C TYR A 270 -7.94 35.96 -13.66
N GLU A 271 -7.80 36.69 -12.54
CA GLU A 271 -8.65 37.80 -12.14
C GLU A 271 -10.16 37.44 -12.18
N LYS A 272 -10.49 36.23 -11.71
CA LYS A 272 -11.84 35.65 -11.79
C LYS A 272 -12.31 35.17 -10.42
N THR A 273 -13.56 35.45 -10.09
CA THR A 273 -14.20 34.92 -8.89
C THR A 273 -14.60 33.46 -9.10
N ILE A 274 -14.15 32.58 -8.20
CA ILE A 274 -14.65 31.21 -8.10
C ILE A 274 -15.85 31.24 -7.16
N VAL A 275 -17.00 30.81 -7.66
CA VAL A 275 -18.31 30.80 -6.95
C VAL A 275 -18.71 29.39 -6.54
#